data_AF-A0A4P9XBR5-F1
#
_entry.id   AF-A0A4P9XBR5-F1
#
_cell.length_a   1.000
_cell.length_b   1.000
_cell.length_c   1.000
_cell.angle_alpha   90.00
_cell.angle_beta   90.00
_cell.angle_gamma   90.00
#
_symmetry.space_group_name_H-M   'P 1'
#
loop_
_entity.id
_entity.type
_entity.pdbx_description
1 polymer ?
#
loop_
_entity_poly.entity_id
_entity_poly.type
_entity_poly.pdbx_seq_one_letter_code
_entity_poly.pdbx_strand_id
1 'polypeptide(L)'
;GVEDWMQKKVLVKPANQLVLNEEQLNEDITRILNANSPHVPQNIARFSYKEGAFKTAPALDMMVTHFEFEGFGRRRPGRRRGRNGTAPDAAAAAASAATVATATAMTGPDAGPDAAAPQTNARNPFIFSERASQTLNLPLREQATNTVMPPFRTFSDNVNQWSIYDAYMDDLQAKERAAKTKAHAPTGNGGAGGAEGTSEGGTGAHDEPYYRSAELKWALTQLERMTNQNTFDEITQDYKFWDDAADEMGDRNTGSLLPLWKFVCEHEKKKQVTSICWNPGKRDLFAVGYGSFDFSRQGPGILAGFTLKNPSHPEYLFYTPSGIMSLDFHPTEQHLLAVGLYDGTVRVYTLQPRKNGDQLVCISRPSDQHSDPVWQLRWQRNDLDDNLNFFSVSTDGRIRKWTLVKNELFPTTVIHSLAPGGTPTMHISSAMDSMNYASSCCFDFHPQEDHLFLVGTEEGWVYECSKLYNRHPVNRFLGHQMAIHTIAYNPVCPDIFCTASADWTVKIWDRAPLTARTPLLSFDLGSDCADMAWSPVSPTILGIITTEGRCLIFDLAQSRTQPLCDQQIARKAHLTQIRFNPRDPIVLIGDDRATLVSAKLSPNLRRVRKEASGDPAAYLKSVLGVAAV
;
A
#
# COMPACT_ATOMS: atom_id res chain seq x y z
N GLY A 1 -5.15 30.90 -112.59
CA GLY A 1 -5.75 29.62 -112.17
C GLY A 1 -4.80 28.51 -112.57
N VAL A 2 -4.64 27.51 -111.72
CA VAL A 2 -3.72 26.36 -111.84
C VAL A 2 -2.27 26.63 -111.36
N GLU A 3 -2.11 26.97 -110.07
CA GLU A 3 -0.84 26.89 -109.33
C GLU A 3 -1.04 26.13 -107.99
N ASP A 4 -1.83 25.05 -108.02
CA ASP A 4 -2.18 24.28 -106.80
C ASP A 4 -1.71 22.80 -106.89
N TRP A 5 -0.68 22.54 -107.69
CA TRP A 5 -0.18 21.19 -108.02
C TRP A 5 1.29 20.96 -107.61
N MET A 6 1.65 21.35 -106.38
CA MET A 6 2.83 20.78 -105.70
C MET A 6 2.48 20.48 -104.25
N GLN A 7 2.09 19.24 -103.95
CA GLN A 7 2.05 18.74 -102.58
C GLN A 7 3.47 18.78 -102.00
N LYS A 8 3.66 19.60 -100.96
CA LYS A 8 4.87 19.58 -100.12
C LYS A 8 5.10 18.15 -99.63
N LYS A 9 6.24 17.55 -100.00
CA LYS A 9 6.71 16.29 -99.41
C LYS A 9 6.91 16.51 -97.91
N VAL A 10 5.94 16.06 -97.11
CA VAL A 10 6.06 16.03 -95.65
C VAL A 10 6.85 14.79 -95.29
N LEU A 11 8.06 14.98 -94.76
CA LEU A 11 8.84 13.91 -94.15
C LEU A 11 8.18 13.51 -92.84
N VAL A 12 7.41 12.43 -92.87
CA VAL A 12 6.80 11.84 -91.67
C VAL A 12 7.86 11.01 -90.96
N LYS A 13 8.22 11.40 -89.73
CA LYS A 13 9.09 10.58 -88.88
C LYS A 13 8.33 9.30 -88.46
N PRO A 14 8.87 8.09 -88.66
CA PRO A 14 8.25 6.87 -88.18
C PRO A 14 8.14 6.86 -86.65
N ALA A 15 7.05 6.31 -86.12
CA ALA A 15 6.77 6.34 -84.67
C ALA A 15 7.83 5.64 -83.79
N ASN A 16 8.66 4.76 -84.37
CA ASN A 16 9.64 3.95 -83.64
C ASN A 16 11.07 4.53 -83.71
N GLN A 17 11.24 5.77 -84.21
CA GLN A 17 12.54 6.40 -84.34
C GLN A 17 13.01 6.96 -82.98
N LEU A 18 14.13 6.43 -82.47
CA LEU A 18 14.73 6.87 -81.21
C LEU A 18 15.13 8.36 -81.28
N VAL A 19 14.77 9.14 -80.26
CA VAL A 19 15.14 10.57 -80.17
C VAL A 19 16.57 10.65 -79.65
N LEU A 20 17.51 11.03 -80.52
CA LEU A 20 18.93 11.16 -80.20
C LEU A 20 19.28 12.63 -79.86
N ASN A 21 20.28 12.84 -79.00
CA ASN A 21 20.82 14.17 -78.69
C ASN A 21 21.67 14.71 -79.85
N GLU A 22 21.85 16.04 -79.93
CA GLU A 22 22.55 16.70 -81.06
C GLU A 22 23.97 16.18 -81.32
N GLU A 23 24.68 15.74 -80.27
CA GLU A 23 26.02 15.15 -80.38
C GLU A 23 26.00 13.77 -81.07
N GLN A 24 24.99 12.95 -80.79
CA GLN A 24 24.82 11.62 -81.41
C GLN A 24 24.31 11.72 -82.85
N LEU A 25 23.66 12.84 -83.19
CA LEU A 25 23.16 13.09 -84.54
C LEU A 25 24.30 13.45 -85.52
N ASN A 26 25.41 13.98 -85.01
CA ASN A 26 26.58 14.38 -85.79
C ASN A 26 27.65 13.28 -85.92
N GLU A 27 27.45 12.10 -85.33
CA GLU A 27 28.38 10.97 -85.49
C GLU A 27 28.20 10.28 -86.86
N ASP A 28 29.24 10.34 -87.70
CA ASP A 28 29.29 9.62 -88.97
C ASP A 28 29.56 8.11 -88.75
N ILE A 29 28.49 7.33 -88.63
CA ILE A 29 28.57 5.85 -88.55
C ILE A 29 28.73 5.27 -89.96
N THR A 30 29.93 4.83 -90.30
CA THR A 30 30.19 4.09 -91.54
C THR A 30 29.55 2.69 -91.47
N ARG A 31 28.38 2.52 -92.11
CA ARG A 31 27.69 1.23 -92.22
C ARG A 31 28.08 0.51 -93.50
N ILE A 32 28.77 -0.63 -93.38
CA ILE A 32 29.01 -1.55 -94.49
C ILE A 32 27.76 -2.43 -94.64
N LEU A 33 27.10 -2.34 -95.79
CA LEU A 33 25.92 -3.15 -96.10
C LEU A 33 26.36 -4.57 -96.48
N ASN A 34 26.20 -5.52 -95.56
CA ASN A 34 26.31 -6.95 -95.82
C ASN A 34 24.92 -7.53 -96.13
N ALA A 35 24.82 -8.50 -97.05
CA ALA A 35 23.56 -9.14 -97.44
C ALA A 35 23.04 -10.16 -96.40
N ASN A 36 23.13 -9.84 -95.10
CA ASN A 36 22.70 -10.71 -94.00
C ASN A 36 21.23 -10.41 -93.64
N SER A 37 20.38 -11.43 -93.66
CA SER A 37 18.97 -11.28 -93.26
C SER A 37 18.83 -11.30 -91.72
N PRO A 38 18.14 -10.31 -91.10
CA PRO A 38 17.99 -10.23 -89.64
C PRO A 38 17.02 -11.27 -89.06
N HIS A 39 16.20 -11.91 -89.90
CA HIS A 39 15.20 -12.90 -89.47
C HIS A 39 15.71 -14.34 -89.53
N VAL A 40 16.93 -14.56 -90.03
CA VAL A 40 17.55 -15.90 -90.06
C VAL A 40 18.24 -16.14 -88.71
N PRO A 41 17.97 -17.26 -88.01
CA PRO A 41 18.64 -17.58 -86.74
C PRO A 41 20.14 -17.72 -86.98
N GLN A 42 20.97 -17.33 -86.02
CA GLN A 42 22.43 -17.33 -86.21
C GLN A 42 23.02 -18.71 -86.50
N ASN A 43 22.42 -19.78 -85.97
CA ASN A 43 22.83 -21.15 -86.21
C ASN A 43 21.62 -22.09 -86.12
N ILE A 44 21.56 -23.08 -86.99
CA ILE A 44 20.59 -24.18 -86.90
C ILE A 44 21.35 -25.45 -86.54
N ALA A 45 21.07 -26.01 -85.37
CA ALA A 45 21.59 -27.29 -84.92
C ALA A 45 20.57 -28.40 -85.20
N ARG A 46 20.96 -29.43 -85.95
CA ARG A 46 20.14 -30.62 -86.20
C ARG A 46 20.78 -31.83 -85.55
N PHE A 47 19.95 -32.65 -84.90
CA PHE A 47 20.44 -33.89 -84.30
C PHE A 47 20.77 -34.91 -85.39
N SER A 48 22.02 -35.37 -85.43
CA SER A 48 22.44 -36.45 -86.32
C SER A 48 22.23 -37.79 -85.62
N TYR A 49 21.22 -38.54 -86.04
CA TYR A 49 20.95 -39.88 -85.48
C TYR A 49 22.08 -40.88 -85.72
N LYS A 50 22.94 -40.66 -86.74
CA LYS A 50 24.12 -41.52 -86.98
C LYS A 50 25.25 -41.28 -85.98
N GLU A 51 25.42 -40.04 -85.52
CA GLU A 51 26.56 -39.65 -84.68
C GLU A 51 26.16 -39.33 -83.24
N GLY A 52 24.86 -39.38 -82.92
CA GLY A 52 24.34 -39.14 -81.56
C GLY A 52 24.55 -37.72 -81.04
N ALA A 53 24.86 -36.77 -81.93
CA ALA A 53 25.23 -35.42 -81.57
C ALA A 53 24.48 -34.37 -82.39
N PHE A 54 24.27 -33.19 -81.80
CA PHE A 54 23.77 -32.02 -82.51
C PHE A 54 24.89 -31.44 -83.39
N LYS A 55 24.62 -31.32 -84.69
CA LYS A 55 25.53 -30.68 -85.66
C LYS A 55 24.94 -29.37 -86.15
N THR A 56 25.77 -28.34 -86.18
CA THR A 56 25.41 -27.03 -86.74
C THR A 56 25.56 -27.05 -88.26
N ALA A 57 24.59 -26.50 -88.98
CA ALA A 57 24.69 -26.34 -90.43
C ALA A 57 25.82 -25.34 -90.78
N PRO A 58 26.73 -25.66 -91.72
CA PRO A 58 27.95 -24.87 -91.95
C PRO A 58 27.71 -23.54 -92.68
N ALA A 59 26.61 -23.41 -93.42
CA ALA A 59 26.18 -22.15 -94.03
C ALA A 59 24.66 -22.08 -94.02
N LEU A 60 24.13 -20.92 -93.65
CA LEU A 60 22.70 -20.65 -93.68
C LEU A 60 22.37 -19.91 -94.98
N ASP A 61 21.27 -20.32 -95.60
CA ASP A 61 20.75 -19.59 -96.75
C ASP A 61 20.11 -18.28 -96.26
N MET A 62 20.61 -17.17 -96.80
CA MET A 62 20.17 -15.82 -96.45
C MET A 62 19.05 -15.33 -97.39
N MET A 63 18.63 -16.15 -98.36
CA MET A 63 17.52 -15.84 -99.24
C MET A 63 16.19 -15.83 -98.46
N VAL A 64 15.47 -14.72 -98.55
CA VAL A 64 14.12 -14.61 -97.99
C VAL A 64 13.11 -15.03 -99.05
N THR A 65 12.61 -16.25 -98.94
CA THR A 65 11.55 -16.77 -99.81
C THR A 65 10.19 -16.40 -99.21
N HIS A 66 9.50 -15.43 -99.82
CA HIS A 66 8.15 -15.04 -99.39
C HIS A 66 7.05 -15.93 -99.97
N PHE A 67 7.24 -16.44 -101.19
CA PHE A 67 6.29 -17.31 -101.87
C PHE A 67 7.05 -18.31 -102.74
N GLU A 68 6.79 -19.59 -102.51
CA GLU A 68 7.30 -20.69 -103.32
C GLU A 68 6.11 -21.51 -103.82
N PHE A 69 6.08 -21.81 -105.11
CA PHE A 69 5.04 -22.61 -105.73
C PHE A 69 5.65 -23.63 -106.69
N GLU A 70 5.40 -24.92 -106.42
CA GLU A 70 5.87 -26.01 -107.27
C GLU A 70 4.87 -26.28 -108.40
N GLY A 71 5.29 -26.09 -109.66
CA GLY A 71 4.41 -26.19 -110.84
C GLY A 71 4.41 -27.56 -111.52
N PHE A 72 3.25 -27.99 -112.05
CA PHE A 72 3.07 -29.29 -112.73
C PHE A 72 3.08 -29.24 -114.27
N GLY A 73 3.26 -28.07 -114.90
CA GLY A 73 3.27 -27.91 -116.37
C GLY A 73 4.59 -28.31 -117.04
N ARG A 74 4.55 -29.05 -118.17
CA ARG A 74 5.75 -29.52 -118.90
C ARG A 74 5.73 -29.13 -120.38
N ARG A 75 6.75 -28.37 -120.86
CA ARG A 75 7.01 -28.10 -122.30
C ARG A 75 8.07 -29.06 -122.84
N ARG A 76 7.84 -29.70 -124.00
CA ARG A 76 8.63 -30.83 -124.57
C ARG A 76 10.16 -30.59 -124.62
N PRO A 77 10.96 -31.40 -123.89
CA PRO A 77 12.33 -31.73 -124.26
C PRO A 77 12.45 -33.26 -124.42
N GLY A 78 13.17 -33.72 -125.43
CA GLY A 78 13.09 -35.07 -126.02
C GLY A 78 13.46 -36.30 -125.17
N ARG A 79 13.61 -36.21 -123.83
CA ARG A 79 14.26 -37.27 -123.03
C ARG A 79 13.37 -38.16 -122.16
N ARG A 80 12.04 -37.92 -122.09
CA ARG A 80 11.16 -38.67 -121.16
C ARG A 80 9.83 -39.16 -121.74
N ARG A 81 9.68 -39.21 -123.06
CA ARG A 81 8.48 -39.76 -123.75
C ARG A 81 8.41 -41.29 -123.69
N GLY A 82 9.55 -41.99 -123.62
CA GLY A 82 9.60 -43.46 -123.65
C GLY A 82 9.01 -44.17 -122.42
N ARG A 83 8.83 -43.49 -121.28
CA ARG A 83 8.33 -44.12 -120.03
C ARG A 83 6.84 -43.86 -119.74
N ASN A 84 6.27 -42.77 -120.27
CA ASN A 84 4.87 -42.42 -120.00
C ASN A 84 3.98 -42.39 -121.26
N GLY A 85 4.55 -42.44 -122.47
CA GLY A 85 3.78 -42.59 -123.71
C GLY A 85 3.39 -44.04 -124.00
N THR A 86 4.22 -45.01 -123.58
CA THR A 86 4.01 -46.45 -123.83
C THR A 86 3.12 -47.13 -122.79
N ALA A 87 2.96 -46.56 -121.60
CA ALA A 87 2.16 -47.13 -120.53
C ALA A 87 0.63 -47.14 -120.82
N PRO A 88 0.00 -46.07 -121.32
CA PRO A 88 -1.40 -46.14 -121.71
C PRO A 88 -1.62 -46.98 -122.98
N ASP A 89 -0.69 -46.95 -123.93
CA ASP A 89 -0.81 -47.70 -125.19
C ASP A 89 -0.63 -49.22 -124.98
N ALA A 90 0.24 -49.65 -124.05
CA ALA A 90 0.38 -51.06 -123.68
C ALA A 90 -0.82 -51.58 -122.87
N ALA A 91 -1.41 -50.74 -122.01
CA ALA A 91 -2.65 -51.08 -121.30
C ALA A 91 -3.85 -51.17 -122.25
N ALA A 92 -3.92 -50.32 -123.29
CA ALA A 92 -4.96 -50.36 -124.31
C ALA A 92 -4.80 -51.54 -125.29
N ALA A 93 -3.57 -51.90 -125.68
CA ALA A 93 -3.30 -53.06 -126.54
C ALA A 93 -3.52 -54.41 -125.83
N ALA A 94 -3.26 -54.49 -124.52
CA ALA A 94 -3.61 -55.67 -123.72
C ALA A 94 -5.14 -55.83 -123.55
N ALA A 95 -5.89 -54.72 -123.50
CA ALA A 95 -7.35 -54.75 -123.44
C ALA A 95 -8.00 -55.19 -124.76
N SER A 96 -7.43 -54.84 -125.93
CA SER A 96 -7.98 -55.21 -127.24
C SER A 96 -7.67 -56.65 -127.66
N ALA A 97 -6.53 -57.22 -127.25
CA ALA A 97 -6.21 -58.63 -127.49
C ALA A 97 -7.12 -59.60 -126.71
N ALA A 98 -7.62 -59.18 -125.54
CA ALA A 98 -8.57 -59.96 -124.74
C ALA A 98 -9.98 -60.03 -125.37
N THR A 99 -10.42 -58.99 -126.09
CA THR A 99 -11.75 -58.93 -126.72
C THR A 99 -11.88 -59.86 -127.95
N VAL A 100 -10.78 -60.12 -128.67
CA VAL A 100 -10.75 -60.97 -129.87
C VAL A 100 -10.78 -62.46 -129.52
N ALA A 101 -10.21 -62.86 -128.37
CA ALA A 101 -10.25 -64.24 -127.87
C ALA A 101 -11.65 -64.68 -127.39
N THR A 102 -12.49 -63.74 -126.95
CA THR A 102 -13.89 -64.02 -126.55
C THR A 102 -14.86 -64.17 -127.71
N ALA A 103 -14.51 -63.74 -128.93
CA ALA A 103 -15.36 -63.87 -130.12
C ALA A 103 -15.26 -65.25 -130.80
N THR A 104 -14.21 -66.04 -130.52
CA THR A 104 -13.95 -67.35 -131.15
C THR A 104 -14.60 -68.52 -130.40
N ALA A 105 -15.34 -68.27 -129.31
CA ALA A 105 -15.91 -69.30 -128.43
C ALA A 105 -17.45 -69.45 -128.51
N MET A 106 -18.13 -68.84 -129.49
CA MET A 106 -19.60 -68.93 -129.65
C MET A 106 -20.10 -69.62 -130.94
N THR A 107 -19.32 -70.54 -131.52
CA THR A 107 -19.81 -71.49 -132.54
C THR A 107 -20.12 -72.85 -131.89
N GLY A 108 -21.39 -73.05 -131.49
CA GLY A 108 -21.95 -74.31 -131.00
C GLY A 108 -23.47 -74.16 -130.82
N PRO A 109 -24.32 -75.11 -131.26
CA PRO A 109 -25.73 -74.84 -131.52
C PRO A 109 -26.57 -75.10 -130.27
N ASP A 110 -27.06 -74.03 -129.63
CA ASP A 110 -28.38 -74.02 -129.00
C ASP A 110 -28.78 -72.57 -128.72
N ALA A 111 -29.78 -72.10 -129.46
CA ALA A 111 -30.35 -70.78 -129.32
C ALA A 111 -31.58 -70.85 -128.41
N GLY A 112 -31.52 -70.18 -127.25
CA GLY A 112 -32.66 -69.76 -126.44
C GLY A 112 -32.39 -68.33 -125.94
N PRO A 113 -33.33 -67.39 -126.05
CA PRO A 113 -33.08 -65.97 -125.84
C PRO A 113 -33.07 -65.63 -124.34
N ASP A 114 -32.42 -64.53 -123.99
CA ASP A 114 -32.34 -63.91 -122.66
C ASP A 114 -31.33 -64.52 -121.66
N ALA A 115 -30.10 -63.98 -121.66
CA ALA A 115 -29.43 -63.53 -120.43
C ALA A 115 -28.12 -62.79 -120.74
N ALA A 116 -27.93 -61.68 -120.02
CA ALA A 116 -26.87 -60.69 -120.16
C ALA A 116 -25.43 -61.22 -119.97
N ALA A 117 -24.48 -60.54 -120.62
CA ALA A 117 -23.05 -60.77 -120.56
C ALA A 117 -22.47 -60.72 -119.12
N PRO A 118 -21.57 -61.65 -118.72
CA PRO A 118 -20.78 -61.49 -117.51
C PRO A 118 -19.50 -60.70 -117.79
N GLN A 119 -19.33 -59.58 -117.09
CA GLN A 119 -18.07 -58.82 -117.05
C GLN A 119 -17.02 -59.60 -116.23
N THR A 120 -15.94 -60.05 -116.87
CA THR A 120 -14.81 -60.67 -116.17
C THR A 120 -13.84 -59.61 -115.64
N ASN A 121 -14.06 -59.22 -114.38
CA ASN A 121 -13.12 -58.45 -113.56
C ASN A 121 -11.89 -59.30 -113.21
N ALA A 122 -10.74 -59.06 -113.86
CA ALA A 122 -9.46 -59.60 -113.42
C ALA A 122 -8.92 -58.81 -112.21
N ARG A 123 -9.40 -59.13 -111.00
CA ARG A 123 -8.76 -58.74 -109.73
C ARG A 123 -7.79 -59.85 -109.31
N ASN A 124 -6.49 -59.56 -109.21
CA ASN A 124 -5.58 -60.35 -108.37
C ASN A 124 -5.24 -59.54 -107.09
N PRO A 125 -5.60 -60.04 -105.90
CA PRO A 125 -5.49 -59.33 -104.64
C PRO A 125 -4.24 -59.75 -103.84
N PHE A 126 -3.27 -58.84 -103.69
CA PHE A 126 -2.57 -58.80 -102.41
C PHE A 126 -3.42 -57.96 -101.46
N ILE A 127 -4.00 -58.62 -100.46
CA ILE A 127 -4.79 -57.98 -99.40
C ILE A 127 -3.83 -57.09 -98.60
N PHE A 128 -3.99 -55.77 -98.66
CA PHE A 128 -3.25 -54.86 -97.78
C PHE A 128 -3.75 -55.06 -96.34
N SER A 129 -2.90 -55.56 -95.44
CA SER A 129 -3.19 -55.55 -94.00
C SER A 129 -2.94 -54.14 -93.46
N GLU A 130 -3.91 -53.52 -92.81
CA GLU A 130 -3.65 -52.30 -92.03
C GLU A 130 -2.66 -52.62 -90.91
N ARG A 131 -1.51 -51.95 -90.91
CA ARG A 131 -0.55 -51.98 -89.81
C ARG A 131 -0.55 -50.60 -89.16
N ALA A 132 -0.96 -50.53 -87.90
CA ALA A 132 -0.82 -49.33 -87.08
C ALA A 132 0.48 -49.40 -86.27
N SER A 133 1.23 -48.29 -86.23
CA SER A 133 2.37 -48.09 -85.33
C SER A 133 2.20 -46.75 -84.63
N GLN A 134 2.29 -46.72 -83.29
CA GLN A 134 2.18 -45.50 -82.49
C GLN A 134 3.50 -45.23 -81.77
N THR A 135 3.97 -43.98 -81.80
CA THR A 135 5.10 -43.52 -80.99
C THR A 135 4.63 -43.19 -79.58
N LEU A 136 5.43 -43.54 -78.57
CA LEU A 136 5.08 -43.32 -77.16
C LEU A 136 5.21 -41.83 -76.80
N ASN A 137 4.14 -41.24 -76.26
CA ASN A 137 4.14 -39.85 -75.79
C ASN A 137 4.46 -39.81 -74.29
N LEU A 138 5.55 -39.15 -73.90
CA LEU A 138 5.92 -38.99 -72.48
C LEU A 138 5.18 -37.78 -71.86
N PRO A 139 4.59 -37.89 -70.65
CA PRO A 139 3.94 -36.77 -69.97
C PRO A 139 4.97 -35.78 -69.40
N LEU A 140 4.74 -34.48 -69.56
CA LEU A 140 5.57 -33.42 -68.99
C LEU A 140 5.18 -33.14 -67.53
N ARG A 141 6.15 -32.91 -66.64
CA ARG A 141 5.95 -32.49 -65.24
C ARG A 141 6.94 -31.37 -64.89
N GLU A 142 6.48 -30.38 -64.14
CA GLU A 142 7.31 -29.28 -63.62
C GLU A 142 7.54 -29.45 -62.12
N GLN A 143 8.75 -29.11 -61.65
CA GLN A 143 9.12 -29.07 -60.24
C GLN A 143 9.98 -27.84 -59.95
N ALA A 144 9.73 -27.19 -58.81
CA ALA A 144 10.55 -26.10 -58.31
C ALA A 144 10.71 -26.23 -56.78
N THR A 145 11.86 -25.83 -56.25
CA THR A 145 12.16 -25.87 -54.81
C THR A 145 12.74 -24.53 -54.36
N ASN A 146 12.22 -23.97 -53.27
CA ASN A 146 12.77 -22.80 -52.60
C ASN A 146 12.94 -23.13 -51.10
N THR A 147 14.16 -23.02 -50.58
CA THR A 147 14.46 -23.40 -49.19
C THR A 147 14.48 -22.16 -48.31
N VAL A 148 13.49 -22.00 -47.44
CA VAL A 148 13.40 -20.88 -46.50
C VAL A 148 14.15 -21.21 -45.21
N MET A 149 14.98 -20.29 -44.73
CA MET A 149 15.73 -20.47 -43.48
C MET A 149 14.80 -20.40 -42.25
N PRO A 150 15.08 -21.17 -41.16
CA PRO A 150 14.34 -21.05 -39.91
C PRO A 150 14.46 -19.64 -39.32
N PRO A 151 13.39 -19.08 -38.73
CA PRO A 151 13.45 -17.74 -38.13
C PRO A 151 14.27 -17.76 -36.83
N PHE A 152 15.14 -16.77 -36.65
CA PHE A 152 15.87 -16.51 -35.40
C PHE A 152 15.25 -15.32 -34.66
N ARG A 153 15.22 -15.39 -33.31
CA ARG A 153 14.85 -14.28 -32.43
C ARG A 153 15.91 -14.13 -31.34
N THR A 154 16.16 -12.89 -30.93
CA THR A 154 17.00 -12.57 -29.77
C THR A 154 16.12 -12.38 -28.53
N PHE A 155 16.54 -12.99 -27.41
CA PHE A 155 15.92 -12.82 -26.10
C PHE A 155 17.01 -12.40 -25.10
N SER A 156 16.68 -11.44 -24.24
CA SER A 156 17.55 -10.99 -23.14
C SER A 156 16.69 -10.74 -21.91
N ASP A 157 17.13 -11.25 -20.76
CA ASP A 157 16.46 -11.08 -19.48
C ASP A 157 17.50 -11.06 -18.35
N ASN A 158 17.14 -10.44 -17.22
CA ASN A 158 18.01 -10.33 -16.05
C ASN A 158 17.53 -11.29 -14.95
N VAL A 159 18.34 -12.31 -14.68
CA VAL A 159 18.04 -13.29 -13.63
C VAL A 159 18.66 -12.84 -12.32
N ASN A 160 17.81 -12.38 -11.39
CA ASN A 160 18.19 -11.96 -10.04
C ASN A 160 17.56 -12.92 -9.01
N GLN A 161 18.11 -12.94 -7.79
CA GLN A 161 17.55 -13.77 -6.72
C GLN A 161 16.07 -13.44 -6.42
N TRP A 162 15.69 -12.17 -6.50
CA TRP A 162 14.31 -11.70 -6.32
C TRP A 162 13.37 -12.26 -7.39
N SER A 163 13.78 -12.28 -8.67
CA SER A 163 12.91 -12.82 -9.73
C SER A 163 12.73 -14.33 -9.64
N ILE A 164 13.76 -15.05 -9.19
CA ILE A 164 13.65 -16.48 -8.88
C ILE A 164 12.70 -16.71 -7.70
N TYR A 165 12.82 -15.89 -6.64
CA TYR A 165 11.98 -16.00 -5.46
C TYR A 165 10.51 -15.73 -5.78
N ASP A 166 10.22 -14.64 -6.50
CA ASP A 166 8.86 -14.27 -6.88
C ASP A 166 8.21 -15.35 -7.77
N ALA A 167 8.95 -15.83 -8.79
CA ALA A 167 8.47 -16.91 -9.65
C ALA A 167 8.22 -18.22 -8.87
N TYR A 168 9.04 -18.52 -7.86
CA TYR A 168 8.86 -19.69 -7.00
C TYR A 168 7.63 -19.54 -6.08
N MET A 169 7.43 -18.36 -5.50
CA MET A 169 6.27 -18.06 -4.66
C MET A 169 4.97 -18.13 -5.45
N ASP A 170 4.96 -17.63 -6.68
CA ASP A 170 3.81 -17.72 -7.59
C ASP A 170 3.49 -19.18 -7.95
N ASP A 171 4.51 -19.99 -8.27
CA ASP A 171 4.32 -21.43 -8.52
C ASP A 171 3.81 -22.18 -7.28
N LEU A 172 4.30 -21.83 -6.10
CA LEU A 172 3.83 -22.40 -4.83
C LEU A 172 2.36 -22.04 -4.57
N GLN A 173 1.97 -20.77 -4.74
CA GLN A 173 0.58 -20.35 -4.62
C GLN A 173 -0.31 -21.01 -5.67
N ALA A 174 0.16 -21.18 -6.91
CA ALA A 174 -0.56 -21.88 -7.96
C ALA A 174 -0.79 -23.35 -7.60
N LYS A 175 0.23 -24.02 -7.04
CA LYS A 175 0.14 -25.39 -6.52
C LYS A 175 -0.84 -25.50 -5.36
N GLU A 176 -0.83 -24.56 -4.41
CA GLU A 176 -1.78 -24.53 -3.29
C GLU A 176 -3.22 -24.30 -3.76
N ARG A 177 -3.42 -23.38 -4.72
CA ARG A 177 -4.74 -23.15 -5.35
C ARG A 177 -5.22 -24.42 -6.03
N ALA A 178 -4.38 -25.05 -6.85
CA ALA A 178 -4.71 -26.31 -7.55
C ALA A 178 -4.98 -27.47 -6.57
N ALA A 179 -4.27 -27.56 -5.45
CA ALA A 179 -4.51 -28.54 -4.40
C ALA A 179 -5.85 -28.30 -3.68
N LYS A 180 -6.18 -27.04 -3.36
CA LYS A 180 -7.50 -26.66 -2.81
C LYS A 180 -8.63 -26.97 -3.80
N THR A 181 -8.45 -26.73 -5.10
CA THR A 181 -9.46 -27.10 -6.12
C THR A 181 -9.65 -28.61 -6.21
N LYS A 182 -8.56 -29.39 -6.14
CA LYS A 182 -8.62 -30.86 -6.13
C LYS A 182 -9.28 -31.41 -4.85
N ALA A 183 -9.12 -30.75 -3.71
CA ALA A 183 -9.75 -31.12 -2.44
C ALA A 183 -11.25 -30.73 -2.36
N HIS A 184 -11.71 -29.77 -3.16
CA HIS A 184 -13.12 -29.33 -3.24
C HIS A 184 -13.88 -29.91 -4.45
N ALA A 185 -13.30 -30.84 -5.20
CA ALA A 185 -14.04 -31.52 -6.27
C ALA A 185 -15.16 -32.38 -5.64
N PRO A 186 -16.45 -32.10 -5.93
CA PRO A 186 -17.54 -32.93 -5.43
C PRO A 186 -17.46 -34.27 -6.16
N THR A 187 -17.58 -35.36 -5.41
CA THR A 187 -17.89 -36.68 -5.94
C THR A 187 -19.32 -36.67 -6.50
N GLY A 188 -19.46 -36.19 -7.75
CA GLY A 188 -20.75 -36.07 -8.43
C GLY A 188 -20.57 -36.13 -9.93
N ASN A 189 -20.98 -37.27 -10.49
CA ASN A 189 -20.87 -37.62 -11.89
C ASN A 189 -21.79 -36.75 -12.78
N GLY A 190 -21.26 -36.29 -13.92
CA GLY A 190 -22.02 -36.00 -15.14
C GLY A 190 -22.63 -34.59 -15.28
N GLY A 191 -22.13 -33.83 -16.25
CA GLY A 191 -22.81 -32.64 -16.75
C GLY A 191 -21.89 -31.66 -17.48
N ALA A 192 -21.52 -32.00 -18.72
CA ALA A 192 -20.84 -31.07 -19.61
C ALA A 192 -21.77 -29.88 -19.93
N GLY A 193 -21.43 -28.71 -19.41
CA GLY A 193 -22.00 -27.42 -19.81
C GLY A 193 -20.86 -26.43 -19.92
N GLY A 194 -20.43 -26.16 -21.15
CA GLY A 194 -19.46 -25.12 -21.44
C GLY A 194 -20.04 -23.75 -21.09
N ALA A 195 -19.44 -23.09 -20.12
CA ALA A 195 -19.58 -21.67 -19.89
C ALA A 195 -18.18 -21.06 -20.02
N GLU A 196 -17.93 -20.41 -21.16
CA GLU A 196 -16.83 -19.46 -21.31
C GLU A 196 -17.08 -18.31 -20.32
N GLY A 197 -16.54 -18.46 -19.11
CA GLY A 197 -16.30 -17.35 -18.22
C GLY A 197 -15.03 -16.66 -18.67
N THR A 198 -15.17 -15.59 -19.46
CA THR A 198 -14.15 -14.56 -19.58
C THR A 198 -13.77 -14.13 -18.17
N SER A 199 -12.62 -14.60 -17.68
CA SER A 199 -11.94 -14.02 -16.54
C SER A 199 -11.40 -12.67 -17.00
N GLU A 200 -12.26 -11.65 -17.01
CA GLU A 200 -11.80 -10.28 -16.82
C GLU A 200 -11.04 -10.30 -15.50
N GLY A 201 -9.70 -10.31 -15.61
CA GLY A 201 -8.83 -9.99 -14.50
C GLY A 201 -9.28 -8.64 -14.00
N GLY A 202 -9.94 -8.62 -12.84
CA GLY A 202 -10.43 -7.40 -12.22
C GLY A 202 -9.27 -6.44 -11.99
N THR A 203 -9.06 -5.54 -12.93
CA THR A 203 -8.36 -4.26 -12.73
C THR A 203 -9.29 -3.30 -11.98
N GLY A 204 -9.98 -3.79 -10.96
CA GLY A 204 -11.02 -3.09 -10.21
C GLY A 204 -10.56 -2.61 -8.84
N ALA A 205 -9.28 -2.25 -8.69
CA ALA A 205 -8.72 -1.81 -7.40
C ALA A 205 -7.67 -0.68 -7.52
N HIS A 206 -7.75 0.19 -8.53
CA HIS A 206 -6.88 1.38 -8.62
C HIS A 206 -7.62 2.70 -8.94
N ASP A 207 -8.94 2.78 -8.72
CA ASP A 207 -9.65 4.07 -8.81
C ASP A 207 -9.54 4.91 -7.51
N GLU A 208 -8.84 4.40 -6.49
CA GLU A 208 -8.36 5.24 -5.39
C GLU A 208 -7.11 5.98 -5.88
N PRO A 209 -7.13 7.32 -6.00
CA PRO A 209 -5.95 8.05 -6.41
C PRO A 209 -4.80 7.74 -5.45
N TYR A 210 -3.62 7.40 -5.98
CA TYR A 210 -2.44 6.98 -5.21
C TYR A 210 -2.12 7.90 -4.00
N TYR A 211 -2.39 9.21 -4.13
CA TYR A 211 -2.19 10.20 -3.08
C TYR A 211 -3.15 10.08 -1.87
N ARG A 212 -4.22 9.28 -1.96
CA ARG A 212 -5.13 8.96 -0.84
C ARG A 212 -4.86 7.59 -0.22
N SER A 213 -3.93 6.82 -0.77
CA SER A 213 -3.60 5.50 -0.24
C SER A 213 -3.15 5.58 1.23
N ALA A 214 -3.64 4.65 2.05
CA ALA A 214 -3.26 4.56 3.46
C ALA A 214 -1.76 4.25 3.62
N GLU A 215 -1.19 3.52 2.66
CA GLU A 215 0.23 3.18 2.61
C GLU A 215 1.11 4.42 2.43
N LEU A 216 0.74 5.32 1.50
CA LEU A 216 1.46 6.58 1.32
C LEU A 216 1.38 7.45 2.58
N LYS A 217 0.20 7.53 3.21
CA LYS A 217 0.04 8.24 4.48
C LYS A 217 0.98 7.69 5.56
N TRP A 218 1.04 6.37 5.72
CA TRP A 218 1.94 5.73 6.66
C TRP A 218 3.42 6.02 6.36
N ALA A 219 3.83 5.90 5.09
CA ALA A 219 5.20 6.16 4.66
C ALA A 219 5.60 7.63 4.88
N LEU A 220 4.70 8.57 4.59
CA LEU A 220 4.91 10.00 4.82
C LEU A 220 5.06 10.32 6.31
N THR A 221 4.26 9.68 7.18
CA THR A 221 4.43 9.80 8.64
C THR A 221 5.78 9.26 9.11
N GLN A 222 6.32 8.18 8.52
CA GLN A 222 7.68 7.72 8.86
C GLN A 222 8.75 8.71 8.37
N LEU A 223 8.60 9.28 7.18
CA LEU A 223 9.53 10.26 6.64
C LEU A 223 9.54 11.55 7.47
N GLU A 224 8.39 12.00 7.95
CA GLU A 224 8.27 13.12 8.88
C GLU A 224 9.02 12.85 10.19
N ARG A 225 8.91 11.63 10.76
CA ARG A 225 9.66 11.22 11.95
C ARG A 225 11.18 11.22 11.70
N MET A 226 11.63 10.71 10.57
CA MET A 226 13.04 10.74 10.18
C MET A 226 13.57 12.18 10.05
N THR A 227 12.76 13.07 9.50
CA THR A 227 13.12 14.48 9.34
C THR A 227 13.22 15.18 10.70
N ASN A 228 12.25 14.97 11.59
CA ASN A 228 12.28 15.51 12.95
C ASN A 228 13.44 14.96 13.78
N GLN A 229 13.77 13.68 13.63
CA GLN A 229 14.92 13.08 14.29
C GLN A 229 16.23 13.80 13.90
N ASN A 230 16.41 14.10 12.61
CA ASN A 230 17.58 14.83 12.13
C ASN A 230 17.60 16.29 12.61
N THR A 231 16.44 16.93 12.73
CA THR A 231 16.33 18.32 13.24
C THR A 231 16.68 18.41 14.73
N PHE A 232 16.32 17.41 15.54
CA PHE A 232 16.52 17.39 16.99
C PHE A 232 17.59 16.39 17.43
N ASP A 233 18.60 16.11 16.59
CA ASP A 233 19.61 15.08 16.84
C ASP A 233 20.33 15.29 18.19
N GLU A 234 20.82 16.51 18.45
CA GLU A 234 21.50 16.87 19.71
C GLU A 234 20.62 16.56 20.94
N ILE A 235 19.35 16.98 20.93
CA ILE A 235 18.41 16.74 22.04
C ILE A 235 18.15 15.23 22.22
N THR A 236 18.06 14.46 21.12
CA THR A 236 17.86 13.01 21.21
C THR A 236 19.09 12.28 21.74
N GLN A 237 20.29 12.75 21.40
CA GLN A 237 21.54 12.24 21.96
C GLN A 237 21.63 12.57 23.45
N ASP A 238 21.27 13.79 23.84
CA ASP A 238 21.26 14.21 25.24
C ASP A 238 20.25 13.42 26.08
N TYR A 239 19.08 13.14 25.51
CA TYR A 239 18.07 12.31 26.14
C TYR A 239 18.60 10.91 26.48
N LYS A 240 19.33 10.26 25.55
CA LYS A 240 19.73 8.86 25.75
C LYS A 240 21.11 8.67 26.36
N PHE A 241 22.10 9.49 25.98
CA PHE A 241 23.52 9.24 26.22
C PHE A 241 24.21 10.28 27.11
N TRP A 242 23.62 11.47 27.27
CA TRP A 242 24.21 12.49 28.13
C TRP A 242 23.87 12.26 29.60
N ASP A 243 24.85 12.43 30.48
CA ASP A 243 24.66 12.49 31.91
C ASP A 243 25.47 13.68 32.46
N ASP A 244 24.91 14.36 33.45
CA ASP A 244 25.53 15.58 34.00
C ASP A 244 26.83 15.23 34.75
N ALA A 245 27.97 15.56 34.15
CA ALA A 245 29.28 15.32 34.76
C ALA A 245 29.53 16.22 35.99
N ALA A 246 28.81 17.35 36.12
CA ALA A 246 28.95 18.22 37.28
C ALA A 246 28.45 17.54 38.56
N ASP A 247 27.51 16.60 38.46
CA ASP A 247 26.99 15.83 39.60
C ASP A 247 28.02 14.88 40.22
N GLU A 248 29.03 14.45 39.45
CA GLU A 248 30.12 13.60 39.96
C GLU A 248 31.17 14.39 40.74
N MET A 249 31.41 15.65 40.36
CA MET A 249 32.42 16.52 40.96
C MET A 249 31.86 17.52 41.99
N GLY A 250 30.58 17.86 41.91
CA GLY A 250 29.90 18.81 42.77
C GLY A 250 29.51 18.23 44.14
N ASP A 251 28.98 19.11 45.01
CA ASP A 251 28.38 18.69 46.27
C ASP A 251 27.26 17.68 45.98
N ARG A 252 27.31 16.52 46.62
CA ARG A 252 26.35 15.40 46.42
C ARG A 252 24.88 15.76 46.71
N ASN A 253 24.63 16.99 47.16
CA ASN A 253 23.37 17.50 47.66
C ASN A 253 22.74 18.55 46.73
N THR A 254 23.18 18.66 45.47
CA THR A 254 22.50 19.47 44.46
C THR A 254 22.25 18.65 43.19
N GLY A 255 21.12 18.90 42.53
CA GLY A 255 20.79 18.30 41.24
C GLY A 255 20.22 19.35 40.29
N SER A 256 20.37 19.10 38.99
CA SER A 256 19.88 19.94 37.90
C SER A 256 18.80 19.23 37.07
N LEU A 257 17.95 20.00 36.39
CA LEU A 257 17.03 19.53 35.34
C LEU A 257 17.49 20.05 33.98
N LEU A 258 17.79 19.14 33.05
CA LEU A 258 18.12 19.50 31.67
C LEU A 258 16.83 19.59 30.84
N PRO A 259 16.40 20.78 30.37
CA PRO A 259 15.27 20.89 29.45
C PRO A 259 15.63 20.27 28.09
N LEU A 260 14.77 19.38 27.59
CA LEU A 260 14.91 18.68 26.31
C LEU A 260 13.93 19.27 25.29
N TRP A 261 12.83 18.56 25.01
CA TRP A 261 11.83 18.97 24.03
C TRP A 261 10.80 19.94 24.61
N LYS A 262 10.33 20.83 23.73
CA LYS A 262 9.20 21.71 23.97
C LYS A 262 8.10 21.35 22.97
N PHE A 263 6.99 20.82 23.46
CA PHE A 263 5.81 20.50 22.65
C PHE A 263 4.83 21.66 22.74
N VAL A 264 4.41 22.16 21.59
CA VAL A 264 3.44 23.26 21.48
C VAL A 264 2.35 22.84 20.52
N CYS A 265 1.10 22.87 20.96
CA CYS A 265 -0.03 22.69 20.07
C CYS A 265 -0.35 24.03 19.38
N GLU A 266 0.05 24.17 18.11
CA GLU A 266 -0.15 25.42 17.35
C GLU A 266 -1.63 25.81 17.22
N HIS A 267 -2.54 24.83 17.26
CA HIS A 267 -3.95 25.03 17.02
C HIS A 267 -4.67 25.90 18.06
N GLU A 268 -4.10 26.21 19.24
CA GLU A 268 -4.63 27.23 20.16
C GLU A 268 -3.69 27.58 21.32
N LYS A 269 -2.91 28.67 21.18
CA LYS A 269 -2.00 29.18 22.23
C LYS A 269 -2.71 29.79 23.47
N LYS A 270 -4.04 29.82 23.47
CA LYS A 270 -4.85 30.43 24.54
C LYS A 270 -5.37 29.42 25.57
N LYS A 271 -5.03 28.13 25.40
CA LYS A 271 -5.45 27.05 26.30
C LYS A 271 -4.37 26.72 27.31
N GLN A 272 -4.76 26.02 28.37
CA GLN A 272 -3.88 25.57 29.44
C GLN A 272 -3.72 24.05 29.35
N VAL A 273 -2.56 23.54 29.72
CA VAL A 273 -2.37 22.09 29.92
C VAL A 273 -3.06 21.71 31.22
N THR A 274 -4.14 20.94 31.15
CA THR A 274 -4.94 20.58 32.32
C THR A 274 -4.59 19.20 32.86
N SER A 275 -4.18 18.28 31.98
CA SER A 275 -3.86 16.91 32.38
C SER A 275 -2.86 16.27 31.42
N ILE A 276 -2.01 15.40 31.95
CA ILE A 276 -0.98 14.65 31.22
C ILE A 276 -1.03 13.20 31.70
N CYS A 277 -0.95 12.24 30.76
CA CYS A 277 -0.79 10.82 31.09
C CYS A 277 0.09 10.12 30.05
N TRP A 278 1.00 9.30 30.55
CA TRP A 278 1.87 8.44 29.75
C TRP A 278 1.13 7.17 29.33
N ASN A 279 1.40 6.66 28.13
CA ASN A 279 0.91 5.35 27.74
C ASN A 279 1.66 4.25 28.52
N PRO A 280 0.97 3.32 29.21
CA PRO A 280 1.62 2.26 29.99
C PRO A 280 2.48 1.30 29.16
N GLY A 281 2.15 1.08 27.89
CA GLY A 281 2.90 0.18 27.00
C GLY A 281 4.01 0.87 26.23
N LYS A 282 3.65 1.98 25.56
CA LYS A 282 4.55 2.76 24.70
C LYS A 282 5.25 3.84 25.51
N ARG A 283 6.56 3.70 25.70
CA ARG A 283 7.39 4.64 26.49
C ARG A 283 7.50 6.06 25.93
N ASP A 284 7.19 6.22 24.64
CA ASP A 284 7.36 7.45 23.88
C ASP A 284 6.05 8.21 23.65
N LEU A 285 4.91 7.58 23.89
CA LEU A 285 3.58 8.16 23.65
C LEU A 285 2.97 8.68 24.95
N PHE A 286 2.46 9.91 24.91
CA PHE A 286 1.70 10.50 26.00
C PHE A 286 0.54 11.31 25.47
N ALA A 287 -0.53 11.42 26.27
CA ALA A 287 -1.69 12.24 25.98
C ALA A 287 -1.64 13.51 26.81
N VAL A 288 -2.04 14.61 26.18
CA VAL A 288 -2.14 15.94 26.78
C VAL A 288 -3.56 16.45 26.58
N GLY A 289 -4.19 16.83 27.68
CA GLY A 289 -5.48 17.49 27.71
C GLY A 289 -5.26 18.99 27.73
N TYR A 290 -5.85 19.69 26.76
CA TYR A 290 -5.91 21.13 26.73
C TYR A 290 -7.31 21.59 27.10
N GLY A 291 -7.39 22.48 28.09
CA GLY A 291 -8.62 23.05 28.62
C GLY A 291 -8.39 24.45 29.18
N SER A 292 -9.26 24.86 30.10
CA SER A 292 -9.17 26.13 30.79
C SER A 292 -9.59 25.96 32.25
N PHE A 293 -8.71 26.31 33.19
CA PHE A 293 -9.04 26.41 34.61
C PHE A 293 -9.75 27.74 34.94
N ASP A 294 -9.65 28.75 34.07
CA ASP A 294 -10.26 30.05 34.28
C ASP A 294 -11.76 30.00 33.96
N PHE A 295 -12.58 30.17 34.99
CA PHE A 295 -14.04 30.22 34.91
C PHE A 295 -14.54 31.23 33.85
N SER A 296 -13.83 32.35 33.66
CA SER A 296 -14.23 33.39 32.71
C SER A 296 -13.87 33.07 31.26
N ARG A 297 -12.91 32.18 31.04
CA ARG A 297 -12.36 31.83 29.72
C ARG A 297 -12.63 30.38 29.37
N GLN A 298 -13.89 29.97 29.48
CA GLN A 298 -14.30 28.63 29.10
C GLN A 298 -14.43 28.51 27.57
N GLY A 299 -14.07 27.35 27.03
CA GLY A 299 -14.06 27.08 25.60
C GLY A 299 -13.96 25.58 25.29
N PRO A 300 -13.93 25.21 24.00
CA PRO A 300 -13.76 23.81 23.60
C PRO A 300 -12.43 23.27 24.11
N GLY A 301 -12.28 21.95 24.22
CA GLY A 301 -11.03 21.30 24.62
C GLY A 301 -10.33 20.65 23.44
N ILE A 302 -9.04 20.33 23.60
CA ILE A 302 -8.27 19.56 22.62
C ILE A 302 -7.55 18.43 23.36
N LEU A 303 -7.70 17.20 22.85
CA LEU A 303 -6.91 16.07 23.27
C LEU A 303 -5.82 15.82 22.23
N ALA A 304 -4.55 15.95 22.62
CA ALA A 304 -3.42 15.72 21.74
C ALA A 304 -2.60 14.53 22.24
N GLY A 305 -2.30 13.58 21.36
CA GLY A 305 -1.34 12.51 21.60
C GLY A 305 0.00 12.89 20.99
N PHE A 306 1.01 13.15 21.81
CA PHE A 306 2.36 13.46 21.33
C PHE A 306 3.28 12.27 21.49
N THR A 307 4.29 12.20 20.62
CA THR A 307 5.37 11.22 20.73
C THR A 307 6.71 11.91 20.88
N LEU A 308 7.64 11.30 21.60
CA LEU A 308 9.02 11.78 21.64
C LEU A 308 9.69 11.73 20.25
N LYS A 309 9.17 10.91 19.32
CA LYS A 309 9.64 10.81 17.94
C LYS A 309 9.27 12.01 17.08
N ASN A 310 8.15 12.67 17.36
CA ASN A 310 7.72 13.87 16.66
C ASN A 310 7.26 14.92 17.68
N PRO A 311 8.17 15.82 18.10
CA PRO A 311 7.84 16.90 19.01
C PRO A 311 7.00 18.01 18.37
N SER A 312 7.11 18.19 17.05
CA SER A 312 6.55 19.31 16.31
C SER A 312 5.04 19.15 16.07
N HIS A 313 4.60 17.93 15.77
CA HIS A 313 3.21 17.64 15.43
C HIS A 313 2.65 16.47 16.26
N PRO A 314 1.43 16.60 16.83
CA PRO A 314 0.79 15.51 17.56
C PRO A 314 0.42 14.34 16.63
N GLU A 315 0.59 13.10 17.08
CA GLU A 315 0.18 11.90 16.34
C GLU A 315 -1.35 11.77 16.29
N TYR A 316 -2.02 12.18 17.37
CA TYR A 316 -3.48 12.16 17.48
C TYR A 316 -3.98 13.52 17.93
N LEU A 317 -5.08 13.98 17.35
CA LEU A 317 -5.71 15.25 17.70
C LEU A 317 -7.23 15.08 17.68
N PHE A 318 -7.87 15.30 18.83
CA PHE A 318 -9.31 15.27 18.97
C PHE A 318 -9.83 16.58 19.53
N TYR A 319 -10.97 17.03 19.01
CA TYR A 319 -11.66 18.22 19.49
C TYR A 319 -12.83 17.80 20.37
N THR A 320 -12.94 18.43 21.53
CA THR A 320 -14.05 18.24 22.48
C THR A 320 -14.87 19.53 22.59
N PRO A 321 -16.20 19.44 22.81
CA PRO A 321 -17.05 20.62 22.88
C PRO A 321 -16.77 21.49 24.11
N SER A 322 -16.24 20.89 25.17
CA SER A 322 -15.87 21.54 26.42
C SER A 322 -14.40 21.23 26.77
N GLY A 323 -13.80 22.05 27.64
CA GLY A 323 -12.42 21.90 28.08
C GLY A 323 -12.16 20.56 28.76
N ILE A 324 -11.05 19.92 28.45
CA ILE A 324 -10.65 18.65 29.09
C ILE A 324 -10.05 18.99 30.44
N MET A 325 -10.49 18.30 31.49
CA MET A 325 -10.02 18.50 32.87
C MET A 325 -9.17 17.32 33.35
N SER A 326 -9.50 16.11 32.91
CA SER A 326 -8.78 14.89 33.31
C SER A 326 -8.67 13.89 32.17
N LEU A 327 -7.60 13.09 32.19
CA LEU A 327 -7.39 12.01 31.25
C LEU A 327 -6.61 10.87 31.89
N ASP A 328 -6.87 9.64 31.44
CA ASP A 328 -6.14 8.47 31.89
C ASP A 328 -6.16 7.33 30.86
N PHE A 329 -5.00 6.72 30.65
CA PHE A 329 -4.86 5.55 29.78
C PHE A 329 -5.23 4.27 30.52
N HIS A 330 -5.86 3.35 29.81
CA HIS A 330 -6.14 2.05 30.39
C HIS A 330 -4.81 1.26 30.62
N PRO A 331 -4.61 0.62 31.79
CA PRO A 331 -3.36 -0.05 32.15
C PRO A 331 -3.01 -1.23 31.23
N THR A 332 -4.00 -2.06 30.86
CA THR A 332 -3.81 -3.24 29.98
C THR A 332 -4.11 -2.92 28.50
N GLU A 333 -5.32 -2.42 28.20
CA GLU A 333 -5.76 -1.99 26.87
C GLU A 333 -5.22 -0.61 26.46
N GLN A 334 -3.95 -0.56 26.08
CA GLN A 334 -3.17 0.66 25.77
C GLN A 334 -3.72 1.56 24.66
N HIS A 335 -4.76 1.12 23.95
CA HIS A 335 -5.43 1.88 22.91
C HIS A 335 -6.63 2.69 23.42
N LEU A 336 -7.11 2.43 24.65
CA LEU A 336 -8.24 3.13 25.25
C LEU A 336 -7.79 4.28 26.14
N LEU A 337 -8.45 5.42 25.99
CA LEU A 337 -8.17 6.66 26.71
C LEU A 337 -9.49 7.26 27.21
N ALA A 338 -9.64 7.40 28.52
CA ALA A 338 -10.80 8.04 29.11
C ALA A 338 -10.49 9.52 29.38
N VAL A 339 -11.50 10.37 29.21
CA VAL A 339 -11.39 11.82 29.25
C VAL A 339 -12.59 12.41 29.98
N GLY A 340 -12.33 13.23 30.99
CA GLY A 340 -13.33 14.02 31.71
C GLY A 340 -13.35 15.47 31.23
N LEU A 341 -14.54 15.99 30.98
CA LEU A 341 -14.77 17.35 30.49
C LEU A 341 -15.25 18.29 31.61
N TYR A 342 -15.14 19.60 31.37
CA TYR A 342 -15.60 20.65 32.29
C TYR A 342 -17.12 20.69 32.44
N ASP A 343 -17.88 20.19 31.47
CA ASP A 343 -19.36 20.11 31.52
C ASP A 343 -19.89 18.91 32.32
N GLY A 344 -19.00 18.13 32.95
CA GLY A 344 -19.37 16.93 33.69
C GLY A 344 -19.51 15.67 32.82
N THR A 345 -19.34 15.77 31.50
CA THR A 345 -19.40 14.62 30.61
C THR A 345 -18.10 13.82 30.61
N VAL A 346 -18.22 12.50 30.45
CA VAL A 346 -17.10 11.59 30.32
C VAL A 346 -17.12 10.93 28.96
N ARG A 347 -15.95 10.85 28.31
CA ARG A 347 -15.76 10.27 26.99
C ARG A 347 -14.65 9.23 27.01
N VAL A 348 -14.79 8.19 26.21
CA VAL A 348 -13.70 7.22 25.97
C VAL A 348 -13.35 7.23 24.49
N TYR A 349 -12.07 7.39 24.21
CA TYR A 349 -11.48 7.41 22.87
C TYR A 349 -10.67 6.13 22.64
N THR A 350 -10.60 5.70 21.38
CA THR A 350 -9.71 4.65 20.91
C THR A 350 -8.64 5.23 19.98
N LEU A 351 -7.37 4.89 20.23
CA LEU A 351 -6.25 5.27 19.36
C LEU A 351 -6.17 4.43 18.08
N GLN A 352 -6.85 3.28 18.04
CA GLN A 352 -6.97 2.47 16.83
C GLN A 352 -8.11 2.99 15.97
N PRO A 353 -7.88 3.21 14.65
CA PRO A 353 -8.93 3.61 13.74
C PRO A 353 -9.98 2.50 13.63
N ARG A 354 -11.25 2.82 13.93
CA ARG A 354 -12.37 1.91 13.68
C ARG A 354 -12.72 1.91 12.19
N LYS A 355 -13.44 0.87 11.74
CA LYS A 355 -13.90 0.72 10.34
C LYS A 355 -14.70 1.92 9.82
N ASN A 356 -15.34 2.68 10.70
CA ASN A 356 -16.17 3.84 10.36
C ASN A 356 -15.37 5.16 10.38
N GLY A 357 -14.07 5.12 10.69
CA GLY A 357 -13.23 6.31 10.88
C GLY A 357 -13.42 7.03 12.22
N ASP A 358 -14.51 6.76 12.94
CA ASP A 358 -14.78 7.36 14.25
C ASP A 358 -13.91 6.73 15.35
N GLN A 359 -13.21 7.60 16.08
CA GLN A 359 -12.28 7.24 17.17
C GLN A 359 -12.91 7.48 18.55
N LEU A 360 -14.15 7.96 18.61
CA LEU A 360 -14.96 7.97 19.82
C LEU A 360 -15.55 6.58 20.06
N VAL A 361 -15.29 6.01 21.25
CA VAL A 361 -15.87 4.74 21.67
C VAL A 361 -17.26 4.95 22.23
N CYS A 362 -17.37 5.87 23.19
CA CYS A 362 -18.61 6.16 23.90
C CYS A 362 -18.56 7.52 24.61
N ILE A 363 -19.76 8.01 24.96
CA ILE A 363 -20.00 9.23 25.71
C ILE A 363 -21.01 8.96 26.83
N SER A 364 -20.85 9.60 27.98
CA SER A 364 -21.84 9.56 29.06
C SER A 364 -23.18 10.10 28.59
N ARG A 365 -24.29 9.46 28.99
CA ARG A 365 -25.63 9.97 28.69
C ARG A 365 -25.88 11.29 29.44
N PRO A 366 -26.68 12.22 28.90
CA PRO A 366 -26.99 13.49 29.58
C PRO A 366 -27.65 13.33 30.96
N SER A 367 -28.39 12.24 31.20
CA SER A 367 -28.96 11.93 32.53
C SER A 367 -27.90 11.53 33.56
N ASP A 368 -26.78 11.03 33.06
CA ASP A 368 -25.79 10.24 33.79
C ASP A 368 -24.49 11.02 34.02
N GLN A 369 -24.39 12.24 33.50
CA GLN A 369 -23.23 13.13 33.63
C GLN A 369 -23.10 13.72 35.06
N HIS A 370 -21.90 14.16 35.41
CA HIS A 370 -21.70 14.99 36.60
C HIS A 370 -22.34 16.36 36.43
N SER A 371 -22.73 17.02 37.52
CA SER A 371 -23.23 18.40 37.44
C SER A 371 -22.11 19.42 37.26
N ASP A 372 -20.91 19.05 37.67
CA ASP A 372 -19.74 19.93 37.76
C ASP A 372 -18.53 19.31 37.04
N PRO A 373 -17.43 20.06 36.84
CA PRO A 373 -16.25 19.59 36.13
C PRO A 373 -15.70 18.27 36.66
N VAL A 374 -15.23 17.40 35.77
CA VAL A 374 -14.58 16.13 36.13
C VAL A 374 -13.09 16.36 36.35
N TRP A 375 -12.71 16.72 37.58
CA TRP A 375 -11.33 17.08 37.93
C TRP A 375 -10.33 15.95 37.79
N GLN A 376 -10.73 14.72 38.10
CA GLN A 376 -9.87 13.57 37.98
C GLN A 376 -10.64 12.34 37.55
N LEU A 377 -9.98 11.50 36.76
CA LEU A 377 -10.46 10.22 36.30
C LEU A 377 -9.31 9.21 36.37
N ARG A 378 -9.59 7.98 36.81
CA ARG A 378 -8.61 6.89 36.84
C ARG A 378 -9.23 5.56 36.44
N TRP A 379 -8.55 4.82 35.57
CA TRP A 379 -8.89 3.43 35.28
C TRP A 379 -8.58 2.52 36.46
N GLN A 380 -9.39 1.47 36.61
CA GLN A 380 -9.17 0.39 37.56
C GLN A 380 -9.06 -0.93 36.79
N ARG A 381 -8.53 -1.96 37.48
CA ARG A 381 -8.67 -3.35 37.06
C ARG A 381 -10.14 -3.70 36.77
N ASN A 382 -10.32 -4.62 35.83
CA ASN A 382 -11.62 -5.07 35.36
C ASN A 382 -12.45 -5.67 36.50
N ASP A 383 -13.77 -5.62 36.35
CA ASP A 383 -14.69 -6.26 37.29
C ASP A 383 -14.56 -7.79 37.29
N LEU A 384 -15.29 -8.46 38.20
CA LEU A 384 -15.44 -9.92 38.22
C LEU A 384 -15.94 -10.48 36.88
N ASP A 385 -16.79 -9.72 36.18
CA ASP A 385 -17.33 -10.05 34.86
C ASP A 385 -16.41 -9.61 33.69
N ASP A 386 -15.16 -9.24 33.99
CA ASP A 386 -14.16 -8.75 33.03
C ASP A 386 -14.58 -7.47 32.26
N ASN A 387 -15.52 -6.71 32.82
CA ASN A 387 -15.91 -5.42 32.28
C ASN A 387 -14.89 -4.33 32.66
N LEU A 388 -14.62 -3.43 31.73
CA LEU A 388 -13.67 -2.33 31.91
C LEU A 388 -14.29 -1.25 32.80
N ASN A 389 -13.58 -0.85 33.85
CA ASN A 389 -14.10 0.06 34.87
C ASN A 389 -13.16 1.25 35.11
N PHE A 390 -13.73 2.44 35.26
CA PHE A 390 -12.99 3.62 35.71
C PHE A 390 -13.82 4.47 36.66
N PHE A 391 -13.16 5.34 37.42
CA PHE A 391 -13.80 6.21 38.41
C PHE A 391 -13.57 7.66 38.04
N SER A 392 -14.55 8.50 38.34
CA SER A 392 -14.45 9.95 38.17
C SER A 392 -14.84 10.68 39.45
N VAL A 393 -14.20 11.82 39.65
CA VAL A 393 -14.44 12.74 40.76
C VAL A 393 -14.78 14.12 40.21
N SER A 394 -15.74 14.77 40.85
CA SER A 394 -16.26 16.08 40.46
C SER A 394 -16.53 16.94 41.70
N THR A 395 -16.62 18.26 41.48
CA THR A 395 -17.01 19.23 42.52
C THR A 395 -18.37 18.94 43.13
N ASP A 396 -19.23 18.17 42.44
CA ASP A 396 -20.56 17.75 42.93
C ASP A 396 -20.51 16.85 44.19
N GLY A 397 -19.31 16.50 44.65
CA GLY A 397 -19.07 15.66 45.83
C GLY A 397 -19.40 14.19 45.58
N ARG A 398 -19.72 13.81 44.34
CA ARG A 398 -20.07 12.45 43.97
C ARG A 398 -18.91 11.77 43.28
N ILE A 399 -18.65 10.55 43.71
CA ILE A 399 -17.66 9.67 43.07
C ILE A 399 -18.43 8.61 42.32
N ARG A 400 -18.25 8.56 41.00
CA ARG A 400 -18.96 7.62 40.12
C ARG A 400 -18.00 6.58 39.59
N LYS A 401 -18.38 5.32 39.70
CA LYS A 401 -17.81 4.20 38.95
C LYS A 401 -18.53 4.14 37.60
N TRP A 402 -17.77 4.02 36.53
CA TRP A 402 -18.27 3.85 35.18
C TRP A 402 -17.86 2.46 34.70
N THR A 403 -18.85 1.68 34.32
CA THR A 403 -18.66 0.35 33.73
C THR A 403 -18.88 0.48 32.23
N LEU A 404 -17.83 0.21 31.46
CA LEU A 404 -17.89 0.20 30.00
C LEU A 404 -18.29 -1.20 29.53
N VAL A 405 -19.52 -1.31 29.03
CA VAL A 405 -20.04 -2.55 28.46
C VAL A 405 -20.29 -2.33 26.98
N LYS A 406 -19.53 -3.02 26.13
CA LYS A 406 -19.52 -2.86 24.67
C LYS A 406 -19.14 -1.43 24.24
N ASN A 407 -20.13 -0.55 24.06
CA ASN A 407 -19.96 0.85 23.66
C ASN A 407 -20.86 1.79 24.49
N GLU A 408 -21.38 1.33 25.63
CA GLU A 408 -22.17 2.15 26.54
C GLU A 408 -21.51 2.25 27.91
N LEU A 409 -21.67 3.41 28.54
CA LEU A 409 -21.17 3.69 29.88
C LEU A 409 -22.32 3.64 30.86
N PHE A 410 -22.18 2.79 31.89
CA PHE A 410 -23.13 2.70 32.98
C PHE A 410 -22.53 3.36 34.23
N PRO A 411 -23.08 4.49 34.70
CA PRO A 411 -22.64 5.10 35.95
C PRO A 411 -23.19 4.31 37.15
N THR A 412 -22.40 4.23 38.21
CA THR A 412 -22.82 3.79 39.53
C THR A 412 -22.19 4.74 40.54
N THR A 413 -23.03 5.48 41.27
CA THR A 413 -22.53 6.37 42.33
C THR A 413 -22.02 5.52 43.50
N VAL A 414 -20.72 5.60 43.78
CA VAL A 414 -20.07 4.87 44.87
C VAL A 414 -20.13 5.69 46.17
N ILE A 415 -19.99 7.01 46.08
CA ILE A 415 -20.15 7.92 47.22
C ILE A 415 -21.14 9.02 46.86
N HIS A 416 -22.15 9.19 47.71
CA HIS A 416 -23.22 10.17 47.51
C HIS A 416 -22.91 11.56 48.08
N SER A 417 -22.10 11.63 49.14
CA SER A 417 -21.67 12.87 49.80
C SER A 417 -20.52 12.60 50.76
N LEU A 418 -19.51 13.45 50.75
CA LEU A 418 -18.56 13.58 51.85
C LEU A 418 -19.04 14.76 52.71
N ALA A 419 -19.52 14.51 53.93
CA ALA A 419 -20.03 15.59 54.78
C ALA A 419 -18.88 16.28 55.54
N PRO A 420 -18.72 17.62 55.44
CA PRO A 420 -17.84 18.36 56.31
C PRO A 420 -18.41 18.41 57.72
N GLY A 421 -17.81 17.66 58.64
CA GLY A 421 -18.02 17.83 60.08
C GLY A 421 -19.46 17.68 60.58
N GLY A 422 -19.88 16.44 60.87
CA GLY A 422 -21.03 16.18 61.72
C GLY A 422 -20.94 14.80 62.38
N THR A 423 -21.13 14.73 63.69
CA THR A 423 -21.54 13.47 64.34
C THR A 423 -22.87 13.01 63.72
N PRO A 424 -23.14 11.70 63.62
CA PRO A 424 -24.38 11.21 63.02
C PRO A 424 -25.55 11.51 63.96
N THR A 425 -26.09 12.72 63.92
CA THR A 425 -27.40 13.00 64.52
C THR A 425 -28.46 12.49 63.56
N MET A 426 -28.96 11.30 63.87
CA MET A 426 -30.27 10.87 63.39
C MET A 426 -31.29 11.97 63.74
N HIS A 427 -32.11 12.37 62.77
CA HIS A 427 -33.01 13.54 62.76
C HIS A 427 -32.28 14.85 62.44
N ILE A 428 -32.48 15.46 61.26
CA ILE A 428 -33.69 16.24 60.92
C ILE A 428 -33.84 16.31 59.39
N SER A 429 -35.07 16.07 58.91
CA SER A 429 -35.48 16.32 57.52
C SER A 429 -35.53 17.82 57.23
N SER A 430 -34.56 18.36 56.52
CA SER A 430 -34.73 19.66 55.84
C SER A 430 -33.87 19.73 54.58
N ALA A 431 -34.38 20.41 53.55
CA ALA A 431 -33.74 20.57 52.25
C ALA A 431 -32.38 21.31 52.28
N MET A 432 -31.90 21.73 53.46
CA MET A 432 -30.61 22.39 53.68
C MET A 432 -29.42 21.42 53.84
N ASP A 433 -29.63 20.16 54.29
CA ASP A 433 -28.54 19.16 54.30
C ASP A 433 -28.11 18.76 52.89
N SER A 434 -28.97 18.99 51.89
CA SER A 434 -28.66 18.86 50.47
C SER A 434 -27.74 19.97 49.93
N MET A 435 -27.09 20.75 50.79
CA MET A 435 -26.13 21.80 50.41
C MET A 435 -24.76 21.64 51.11
N ASN A 436 -24.59 20.63 51.99
CA ASN A 436 -23.38 20.39 52.76
C ASN A 436 -22.57 19.22 52.16
N TYR A 437 -22.25 19.30 50.87
CA TYR A 437 -21.37 18.35 50.19
C TYR A 437 -19.96 18.93 50.13
N ALA A 438 -18.95 18.18 50.59
CA ALA A 438 -17.56 18.58 50.42
C ALA A 438 -17.15 18.40 48.94
N SER A 439 -16.77 19.51 48.29
CA SER A 439 -16.26 19.53 46.92
C SER A 439 -15.04 18.63 46.80
N SER A 440 -15.10 17.61 45.94
CA SER A 440 -13.99 16.68 45.72
C SER A 440 -13.15 17.12 44.52
N CYS A 441 -11.84 17.25 44.71
CA CYS A 441 -10.93 17.80 43.70
C CYS A 441 -10.01 16.74 43.10
N CYS A 442 -9.56 15.77 43.89
CA CYS A 442 -8.61 14.75 43.45
C CYS A 442 -8.83 13.44 44.22
N PHE A 443 -8.32 12.34 43.66
CA PHE A 443 -8.34 11.03 44.30
C PHE A 443 -7.22 10.14 43.77
N ASP A 444 -6.86 9.12 44.57
CA ASP A 444 -5.91 8.11 44.13
C ASP A 444 -6.23 6.73 44.70
N PHE A 445 -5.97 5.68 43.92
CA PHE A 445 -6.21 4.30 44.32
C PHE A 445 -5.05 3.75 45.11
N HIS A 446 -5.36 2.93 46.11
CA HIS A 446 -4.32 2.26 46.85
C HIS A 446 -3.63 1.17 45.98
N PRO A 447 -2.29 1.12 45.90
CA PRO A 447 -1.57 0.24 44.97
C PRO A 447 -1.80 -1.27 45.17
N GLN A 448 -2.00 -1.73 46.41
CA GLN A 448 -2.21 -3.14 46.75
C GLN A 448 -3.68 -3.48 47.03
N GLU A 449 -4.31 -2.78 47.98
CA GLU A 449 -5.72 -2.92 48.36
C GLU A 449 -6.69 -2.21 47.40
N ASP A 450 -7.22 -2.96 46.43
CA ASP A 450 -8.07 -2.43 45.37
C ASP A 450 -9.39 -1.79 45.85
N HIS A 451 -9.89 -2.16 47.03
CA HIS A 451 -11.16 -1.65 47.55
C HIS A 451 -11.05 -0.28 48.21
N LEU A 452 -9.85 0.31 48.33
CA LEU A 452 -9.60 1.56 49.03
C LEU A 452 -9.03 2.64 48.11
N PHE A 453 -9.36 3.89 48.44
CA PHE A 453 -8.87 5.06 47.74
C PHE A 453 -8.96 6.29 48.63
N LEU A 454 -8.10 7.28 48.36
CA LEU A 454 -8.12 8.57 49.03
C LEU A 454 -8.83 9.59 48.18
N VAL A 455 -9.51 10.53 48.81
CA VAL A 455 -10.19 11.66 48.17
C VAL A 455 -9.76 12.94 48.85
N GLY A 456 -9.29 13.89 48.05
CA GLY A 456 -8.95 15.24 48.48
C GLY A 456 -10.10 16.19 48.20
N THR A 457 -10.38 17.06 49.16
CA THR A 457 -11.45 18.04 49.05
C THR A 457 -10.93 19.47 49.00
N GLU A 458 -11.77 20.37 48.51
CA GLU A 458 -11.49 21.81 48.42
C GLU A 458 -11.33 22.46 49.80
N GLU A 459 -11.90 21.85 50.83
CA GLU A 459 -11.88 22.34 52.21
C GLU A 459 -10.62 21.92 53.00
N GLY A 460 -9.70 21.17 52.37
CA GLY A 460 -8.46 20.72 53.01
C GLY A 460 -8.54 19.39 53.77
N TRP A 461 -9.66 18.67 53.66
CA TRP A 461 -9.83 17.33 54.20
C TRP A 461 -9.39 16.26 53.20
N VAL A 462 -8.70 15.24 53.72
CA VAL A 462 -8.44 13.98 53.02
C VAL A 462 -9.33 12.90 53.62
N TYR A 463 -10.12 12.24 52.78
CA TYR A 463 -10.98 11.13 53.16
C TYR A 463 -10.46 9.82 52.60
N GLU A 464 -10.32 8.81 53.44
CA GLU A 464 -10.10 7.43 52.98
C GLU A 464 -11.44 6.76 52.81
N CYS A 465 -11.71 6.27 51.62
CA CYS A 465 -12.99 5.73 51.22
C CYS A 465 -12.84 4.29 50.76
N SER A 466 -13.92 3.51 50.92
CA SER A 466 -13.97 2.13 50.45
C SER A 466 -15.04 1.95 49.39
N LYS A 467 -14.76 1.13 48.38
CA LYS A 467 -15.69 0.73 47.32
C LYS A 467 -16.82 -0.17 47.84
N LEU A 468 -16.61 -0.81 48.99
CA LEU A 468 -17.59 -1.71 49.62
C LEU A 468 -18.58 -0.95 50.53
N TYR A 469 -18.17 0.22 51.03
CA TYR A 469 -18.93 1.00 52.00
C TYR A 469 -19.26 2.39 51.42
N ASN A 470 -20.45 2.49 50.83
CA ASN A 470 -20.84 3.64 50.01
C ASN A 470 -21.40 4.84 50.81
N ARG A 471 -21.50 4.72 52.14
CA ARG A 471 -22.18 5.72 52.98
C ARG A 471 -21.25 6.67 53.72
N HIS A 472 -20.10 6.20 54.20
CA HIS A 472 -19.22 6.98 55.05
C HIS A 472 -17.75 6.71 54.73
N PRO A 473 -16.88 7.74 54.80
CA PRO A 473 -15.44 7.52 54.69
C PRO A 473 -14.94 6.68 55.87
N VAL A 474 -14.00 5.78 55.60
CA VAL A 474 -13.35 4.91 56.57
C VAL A 474 -12.50 5.74 57.53
N ASN A 475 -11.67 6.64 57.01
CA ASN A 475 -10.83 7.54 57.78
C ASN A 475 -10.89 8.98 57.25
N ARG A 476 -10.46 9.92 58.10
CA ARG A 476 -10.36 11.35 57.78
C ARG A 476 -9.06 11.93 58.32
N PHE A 477 -8.36 12.69 57.49
CA PHE A 477 -7.16 13.43 57.83
C PHE A 477 -7.40 14.92 57.54
N LEU A 478 -7.24 15.76 58.56
CA LEU A 478 -7.30 17.21 58.39
C LEU A 478 -5.90 17.78 58.55
N GLY A 479 -5.30 18.15 57.42
CA GLY A 479 -3.99 18.77 57.41
C GLY A 479 -3.98 20.15 56.79
N HIS A 480 -4.80 20.39 55.78
CA HIS A 480 -4.69 21.58 54.94
C HIS A 480 -5.74 22.63 55.29
N GLN A 481 -5.44 23.87 54.93
CA GLN A 481 -6.33 25.02 55.17
C GLN A 481 -7.07 25.47 53.90
N MET A 482 -6.66 24.95 52.74
CA MET A 482 -7.21 25.27 51.43
C MET A 482 -7.34 24.01 50.58
N ALA A 483 -7.74 24.19 49.31
CA ALA A 483 -8.01 23.12 48.38
C ALA A 483 -6.81 22.22 48.13
N ILE A 484 -7.04 20.92 48.21
CA ILE A 484 -6.03 19.92 47.87
C ILE A 484 -6.06 19.69 46.37
N HIS A 485 -4.99 20.11 45.69
CA HIS A 485 -4.86 19.98 44.23
C HIS A 485 -4.58 18.56 43.80
N THR A 486 -3.75 17.82 44.56
CA THR A 486 -3.34 16.47 44.18
C THR A 486 -3.04 15.62 45.41
N ILE A 487 -3.35 14.34 45.29
CA ILE A 487 -3.03 13.29 46.25
C ILE A 487 -2.38 12.17 45.45
N ALA A 488 -1.27 11.65 45.96
CA ALA A 488 -0.58 10.53 45.34
C ALA A 488 -0.10 9.54 46.39
N TYR A 489 -0.49 8.28 46.24
CA TYR A 489 0.12 7.17 46.94
C TYR A 489 1.55 6.96 46.46
N ASN A 490 2.42 6.54 47.37
CA ASN A 490 3.74 6.11 46.96
C ASN A 490 3.62 4.79 46.16
N PRO A 491 4.21 4.68 44.96
CA PRO A 491 4.09 3.49 44.12
C PRO A 491 4.64 2.21 44.76
N VAL A 492 5.58 2.34 45.71
CA VAL A 492 6.31 1.23 46.31
C VAL A 492 5.87 0.96 47.76
N CYS A 493 5.54 2.01 48.53
CA CYS A 493 5.11 1.90 49.92
C CYS A 493 3.64 2.36 50.09
N PRO A 494 2.66 1.43 50.05
CA PRO A 494 1.24 1.78 50.00
C PRO A 494 0.70 2.52 51.24
N ASP A 495 1.38 2.38 52.39
CA ASP A 495 1.00 3.08 53.62
C ASP A 495 1.32 4.57 53.59
N ILE A 496 2.19 5.01 52.67
CA ILE A 496 2.62 6.40 52.58
C ILE A 496 1.95 7.07 51.40
N PHE A 497 1.40 8.25 51.65
CA PHE A 497 0.85 9.12 50.61
C PHE A 497 1.27 10.57 50.85
N CYS A 498 1.21 11.37 49.81
CA CYS A 498 1.45 12.80 49.90
C CYS A 498 0.23 13.58 49.41
N THR A 499 0.09 14.79 49.93
CA THR A 499 -0.94 15.75 49.53
C THR A 499 -0.28 17.09 49.24
N ALA A 500 -0.71 17.73 48.15
CA ALA A 500 -0.32 19.10 47.85
C ALA A 500 -1.54 20.00 47.75
N SER A 501 -1.41 21.22 48.28
CA SER A 501 -2.54 22.11 48.54
C SER A 501 -2.23 23.54 48.12
N ALA A 502 -3.31 24.30 47.91
CA ALA A 502 -3.28 25.73 47.66
C ALA A 502 -2.73 26.55 48.83
N ASP A 503 -2.61 25.95 50.02
CA ASP A 503 -2.04 26.57 51.23
C ASP A 503 -0.50 26.62 51.25
N TRP A 504 0.14 26.37 50.10
CA TRP A 504 1.60 26.38 49.88
C TRP A 504 2.34 25.23 50.56
N THR A 505 1.60 24.32 51.20
CA THR A 505 2.18 23.19 51.90
C THR A 505 2.01 21.88 51.16
N VAL A 506 3.07 21.06 51.23
CA VAL A 506 3.03 19.66 50.82
C VAL A 506 3.25 18.81 52.05
N LYS A 507 2.34 17.87 52.29
CA LYS A 507 2.36 17.02 53.49
C LYS A 507 2.50 15.57 53.10
N ILE A 508 3.35 14.86 53.84
CA ILE A 508 3.52 13.41 53.73
C ILE A 508 2.85 12.78 54.93
N TRP A 509 2.09 11.72 54.68
CA TRP A 509 1.25 11.06 55.66
C TRP A 509 1.61 9.59 55.77
N ASP A 510 1.40 9.03 56.96
CA ASP A 510 1.39 7.60 57.19
C ASP A 510 -0.04 7.15 57.47
N ARG A 511 -0.46 6.11 56.77
CA ARG A 511 -1.76 5.46 56.96
C ARG A 511 -1.75 4.52 58.17
N ALA A 512 -0.61 3.93 58.54
CA ALA A 512 -0.55 2.78 59.44
C ALA A 512 -1.01 3.06 60.90
N PRO A 513 -0.64 4.18 61.56
CA PRO A 513 -1.10 4.46 62.92
C PRO A 513 -2.41 5.27 62.90
N LEU A 514 -3.56 4.63 63.16
CA LEU A 514 -4.85 5.32 63.30
C LEU A 514 -4.88 6.38 64.42
N THR A 515 -3.94 6.32 65.36
CA THR A 515 -3.85 7.19 66.54
C THR A 515 -3.17 8.53 66.26
N ALA A 516 -2.28 8.60 65.28
CA ALA A 516 -1.53 9.81 64.93
C ALA A 516 -1.99 10.35 63.56
N ARG A 517 -3.09 11.11 63.55
CA ARG A 517 -3.64 11.75 62.34
C ARG A 517 -2.88 13.02 61.96
N THR A 518 -1.58 13.03 62.18
CA THR A 518 -0.67 14.16 61.95
C THR A 518 0.25 13.86 60.78
N PRO A 519 0.58 14.84 59.94
CA PRO A 519 1.52 14.64 58.85
C PRO A 519 2.91 14.27 59.40
N LEU A 520 3.60 13.34 58.74
CA LEU A 520 4.98 12.95 59.07
C LEU A 520 5.95 14.10 58.76
N LEU A 521 5.79 14.70 57.58
CA LEU A 521 6.57 15.82 57.10
C LEU A 521 5.63 16.86 56.51
N SER A 522 5.99 18.12 56.67
CA SER A 522 5.30 19.26 56.08
C SER A 522 6.35 20.19 55.48
N PHE A 523 6.27 20.40 54.17
CA PHE A 523 7.11 21.35 53.44
C PHE A 523 6.31 22.62 53.21
N ASP A 524 6.93 23.78 53.42
CA ASP A 524 6.39 25.08 53.00
C ASP A 524 7.23 25.56 51.81
N LEU A 525 6.57 25.78 50.68
CA LEU A 525 7.21 26.13 49.41
C LEU A 525 7.31 27.65 49.20
N GLY A 526 6.58 28.43 50.02
CA GLY A 526 6.44 29.88 49.88
C GLY A 526 5.60 30.34 48.69
N SER A 527 5.01 29.41 47.93
CA SER A 527 4.09 29.70 46.82
C SER A 527 3.13 28.54 46.58
N ASP A 528 2.06 28.82 45.83
CA ASP A 528 0.98 27.88 45.55
C ASP A 528 1.47 26.65 44.77
N CYS A 529 1.08 25.47 45.23
CA CYS A 529 1.50 24.18 44.70
C CYS A 529 0.50 23.68 43.65
N ALA A 530 0.89 23.69 42.38
CA ALA A 530 0.00 23.32 41.30
C ALA A 530 -0.24 21.81 41.19
N ASP A 531 0.82 21.00 41.27
CA ASP A 531 0.76 19.54 41.16
C ASP A 531 2.03 18.90 41.73
N MET A 532 1.98 17.58 41.90
CA MET A 532 3.01 16.79 42.54
C MET A 532 2.93 15.35 42.02
N ALA A 533 4.09 14.69 41.91
CA ALA A 533 4.18 13.30 41.53
C ALA A 533 5.36 12.60 42.22
N TRP A 534 5.15 11.35 42.63
CA TRP A 534 6.24 10.47 43.06
C TRP A 534 7.05 10.00 41.85
N SER A 535 8.34 9.77 42.08
CA SER A 535 9.16 9.06 41.10
C SER A 535 8.75 7.58 41.02
N PRO A 536 8.57 7.01 39.82
CA PRO A 536 8.27 5.59 39.64
C PRO A 536 9.51 4.70 39.88
N VAL A 537 10.72 5.28 39.84
CA VAL A 537 11.99 4.54 39.94
C VAL A 537 12.53 4.52 41.38
N SER A 538 12.33 5.60 42.14
CA SER A 538 12.82 5.71 43.52
C SER A 538 11.70 6.16 44.46
N PRO A 539 11.43 5.43 45.56
CA PRO A 539 10.36 5.75 46.49
C PRO A 539 10.63 6.99 47.35
N THR A 540 11.87 7.50 47.38
CA THR A 540 12.26 8.66 48.20
C THR A 540 12.18 9.98 47.44
N ILE A 541 11.94 9.95 46.13
CA ILE A 541 12.01 11.13 45.26
C ILE A 541 10.61 11.63 44.95
N LEU A 542 10.40 12.91 45.24
CA LEU A 542 9.14 13.61 45.04
C LEU A 542 9.36 14.84 44.17
N GLY A 543 8.63 14.94 43.05
CA GLY A 543 8.61 16.13 42.21
C GLY A 543 7.40 16.99 42.51
N ILE A 544 7.61 18.28 42.70
CA ILE A 544 6.60 19.27 43.05
C ILE A 544 6.73 20.46 42.10
N ILE A 545 5.62 21.01 41.65
CA ILE A 545 5.61 22.23 40.84
C ILE A 545 4.81 23.34 41.53
N THR A 546 5.33 24.55 41.40
CA THR A 546 4.68 25.76 41.90
C THR A 546 4.03 26.52 40.76
N THR A 547 2.97 27.27 41.06
CA THR A 547 2.32 28.16 40.10
C THR A 547 3.25 29.27 39.61
N GLU A 548 4.31 29.62 40.37
CA GLU A 548 5.30 30.64 39.96
C GLU A 548 6.30 30.18 38.90
N GLY A 549 6.24 28.93 38.43
CA GLY A 549 7.15 28.47 37.37
C GLY A 549 8.37 27.67 37.86
N ARG A 550 8.46 27.39 39.16
CA ARG A 550 9.54 26.59 39.76
C ARG A 550 9.16 25.11 39.83
N CYS A 551 10.10 24.25 39.43
CA CYS A 551 10.04 22.81 39.63
C CYS A 551 11.01 22.45 40.76
N LEU A 552 10.48 21.80 41.78
CA LEU A 552 11.21 21.41 42.99
C LEU A 552 11.27 19.89 43.05
N ILE A 553 12.46 19.33 43.19
CA ILE A 553 12.64 17.89 43.38
C ILE A 553 13.26 17.65 44.74
N PHE A 554 12.58 16.85 45.55
CA PHE A 554 12.99 16.47 46.89
C PHE A 554 13.48 15.02 46.87
N ASP A 555 14.63 14.76 47.48
CA ASP A 555 15.04 13.41 47.89
C ASP A 555 14.97 13.33 49.41
N LEU A 556 13.93 12.67 49.90
CA LEU A 556 13.63 12.55 51.33
C LEU A 556 14.74 11.84 52.11
N ALA A 557 15.58 11.06 51.42
CA ALA A 557 16.70 10.36 52.03
C ALA A 557 17.95 11.24 52.21
N GLN A 558 18.03 12.39 51.53
CA GLN A 558 19.12 13.37 51.66
C GLN A 558 18.74 14.53 52.54
N SER A 559 17.61 15.15 52.21
CA SER A 559 17.14 16.37 52.84
C SER A 559 15.66 16.24 53.17
N ARG A 560 15.32 16.50 54.43
CA ARG A 560 13.93 16.45 54.93
C ARG A 560 13.23 17.81 54.88
N THR A 561 13.94 18.87 54.51
CA THR A 561 13.41 20.24 54.62
C THR A 561 13.65 21.07 53.37
N GLN A 562 14.80 20.90 52.71
CA GLN A 562 15.16 21.65 51.52
C GLN A 562 15.07 20.80 50.25
N PRO A 563 14.63 21.38 49.11
CA PRO A 563 14.64 20.70 47.84
C PRO A 563 16.08 20.41 47.38
N LEU A 564 16.27 19.26 46.74
CA LEU A 564 17.55 18.86 46.14
C LEU A 564 17.82 19.62 44.83
N CYS A 565 16.75 19.94 44.11
CA CYS A 565 16.76 20.79 42.92
C CYS A 565 15.65 21.84 43.06
N ASP A 566 15.99 23.12 42.98
CA ASP A 566 15.06 24.22 42.77
C ASP A 566 15.44 24.91 41.45
N GLN A 567 14.61 24.73 40.42
CA GLN A 567 14.87 25.27 39.09
C GLN A 567 13.65 25.98 38.52
N GLN A 568 13.86 27.20 38.04
CA GLN A 568 12.87 27.96 37.29
C GLN A 568 12.77 27.42 35.86
N ILE A 569 11.66 26.73 35.55
CA ILE A 569 11.42 26.16 34.21
C ILE A 569 10.72 27.18 33.30
N ALA A 570 9.73 27.92 33.81
CA ALA A 570 8.98 28.91 33.05
C ALA A 570 8.96 30.26 33.78
N ARG A 571 9.33 31.37 33.12
CA ARG A 571 9.39 32.71 33.77
C ARG A 571 8.13 33.57 33.62
N LYS A 572 7.28 33.28 32.63
CA LYS A 572 6.11 34.12 32.26
C LYS A 572 4.81 33.31 32.18
N ALA A 573 4.84 32.09 32.69
CA ALA A 573 3.76 31.11 32.59
C ALA A 573 3.68 30.36 33.91
N HIS A 574 2.47 29.96 34.28
CA HIS A 574 2.19 29.19 35.48
C HIS A 574 2.25 27.71 35.14
N LEU A 575 2.97 26.91 35.95
CA LEU A 575 2.98 25.46 35.76
C LEU A 575 1.70 24.86 36.30
N THR A 576 1.21 23.80 35.66
CA THR A 576 -0.10 23.22 35.96
C THR A 576 -0.04 21.72 36.27
N GLN A 577 0.84 20.97 35.62
CA GLN A 577 0.89 19.50 35.75
C GLN A 577 2.33 18.98 35.68
N ILE A 578 2.64 17.93 36.45
CA ILE A 578 3.93 17.23 36.43
C ILE A 578 3.72 15.71 36.34
N ARG A 579 4.39 15.04 35.39
CA ARG A 579 4.33 13.57 35.27
C ARG A 579 5.69 12.96 34.94
N PHE A 580 6.17 12.10 35.82
CA PHE A 580 7.35 11.27 35.57
C PHE A 580 7.05 10.20 34.53
N ASN A 581 8.03 9.90 33.68
CA ASN A 581 7.96 8.75 32.80
C ASN A 581 8.23 7.46 33.63
N PRO A 582 7.40 6.41 33.49
CA PRO A 582 7.58 5.15 34.20
C PRO A 582 8.90 4.41 33.91
N ARG A 583 9.53 4.62 32.75
CA ARG A 583 10.70 3.85 32.30
C ARG A 583 11.96 4.69 32.15
N ASP A 584 11.87 5.83 31.46
CA ASP A 584 13.03 6.68 31.20
C ASP A 584 13.10 7.83 32.23
N PRO A 585 14.29 8.34 32.58
CA PRO A 585 14.47 9.36 33.63
C PRO A 585 14.12 10.78 33.13
N ILE A 586 12.92 10.94 32.59
CA ILE A 586 12.37 12.20 32.11
C ILE A 586 11.09 12.55 32.85
N VAL A 587 10.82 13.85 32.93
CA VAL A 587 9.61 14.42 33.51
C VAL A 587 8.96 15.37 32.52
N LEU A 588 7.64 15.29 32.39
CA LEU A 588 6.84 16.23 31.62
C LEU A 588 6.28 17.28 32.56
N ILE A 589 6.39 18.54 32.14
CA ILE A 589 5.90 19.70 32.88
C ILE A 589 5.03 20.52 31.93
N GLY A 590 3.75 20.69 32.30
CA GLY A 590 2.78 21.50 31.56
C GLY A 590 2.67 22.92 32.10
N ASP A 591 2.37 23.86 31.21
CA ASP A 591 2.09 25.25 31.57
C ASP A 591 0.69 25.73 31.17
N ASP A 592 0.35 26.94 31.61
CA ASP A 592 -0.88 27.65 31.31
C ASP A 592 -0.92 28.31 29.91
N ARG A 593 0.11 28.14 29.09
CA ARG A 593 0.22 28.67 27.72
C ARG A 593 0.26 27.57 26.66
N ALA A 594 -0.35 26.42 26.96
CA ALA A 594 -0.43 25.24 26.10
C ALA A 594 0.94 24.69 25.65
N THR A 595 1.98 24.95 26.43
CA THR A 595 3.32 24.43 26.22
C THR A 595 3.56 23.29 27.20
N LEU A 596 4.15 22.22 26.69
CA LEU A 596 4.70 21.14 27.49
C LEU A 596 6.22 21.12 27.33
N VAL A 597 6.94 21.05 28.44
CA VAL A 597 8.40 20.91 28.45
C VAL A 597 8.74 19.53 29.00
N SER A 598 9.57 18.79 28.27
CA SER A 598 10.22 17.60 28.79
C SER A 598 11.55 17.98 29.40
N ALA A 599 11.83 17.54 30.62
CA ALA A 599 13.11 17.73 31.28
C ALA A 599 13.70 16.38 31.69
N LYS A 600 15.03 16.25 31.62
CA LYS A 600 15.78 15.08 32.06
C LYS A 600 16.33 15.30 33.47
N LEU A 601 16.22 14.26 34.27
CA LEU A 601 16.74 14.23 35.63
C LEU A 601 18.25 13.97 35.61
N SER A 602 18.99 14.84 36.28
CA SER A 602 20.41 14.65 36.55
C SER A 602 20.66 13.35 37.37
N PRO A 603 21.86 12.75 37.28
CA PRO A 603 22.18 11.51 37.98
C PRO A 603 21.88 11.53 39.48
N ASN A 604 22.09 12.65 40.17
CA ASN A 604 21.79 12.79 41.61
C ASN A 604 20.29 12.62 41.92
N LEU A 605 19.42 13.08 41.01
CA LEU A 605 17.95 13.04 41.14
C LEU A 605 17.33 11.68 40.74
N ARG A 606 18.15 10.67 40.45
CA ARG A 606 17.68 9.32 40.07
C ARG A 606 18.45 8.19 40.75
N ARG A 607 19.20 8.51 41.82
CA ARG A 607 19.96 7.51 42.58
C ARG A 607 19.01 6.57 43.30
N VAL A 608 19.01 5.30 42.88
CA VAL A 608 18.43 4.22 43.68
C VAL A 608 19.47 3.83 44.73
N ARG A 609 19.20 4.19 45.99
CA ARG A 609 20.07 3.81 47.09
C ARG A 609 19.90 2.31 47.36
N LYS A 610 20.99 1.55 47.19
CA LYS A 610 21.00 0.12 47.51
C LYS A 610 20.65 -0.05 48.98
N GLU A 611 19.54 -0.73 49.22
CA GLU A 611 18.99 -0.96 50.56
C GLU A 611 19.92 -1.82 51.40
N ALA A 612 20.06 -1.47 52.68
CA ALA A 612 20.69 -2.36 53.66
C ALA A 612 19.75 -3.53 54.05
N SER A 613 18.43 -3.39 53.84
CA SER A 613 17.38 -4.30 54.30
C SER A 613 16.65 -5.09 53.20
N GLY A 614 16.90 -4.80 51.91
CA GLY A 614 16.29 -5.50 50.77
C GLY A 614 14.78 -5.27 50.54
N ASP A 615 14.12 -4.47 51.39
CA ASP A 615 12.77 -3.95 51.16
C ASP A 615 12.77 -2.41 51.03
N PRO A 616 12.37 -1.84 49.86
CA PRO A 616 12.30 -0.40 49.64
C PRO A 616 11.27 0.30 50.52
N ALA A 617 10.17 -0.39 50.87
CA ALA A 617 9.12 0.19 51.71
C ALA A 617 9.64 0.39 53.15
N ALA A 618 10.32 -0.62 53.70
CA ALA A 618 11.00 -0.52 54.99
C ALA A 618 12.08 0.58 54.99
N TYR A 619 12.83 0.72 53.89
CA TYR A 619 13.82 1.80 53.77
C TYR A 619 13.17 3.19 53.84
N LEU A 620 12.11 3.43 53.07
CA LEU A 620 11.40 4.72 53.11
C LEU A 620 10.82 5.01 54.51
N LYS A 621 10.22 4.02 55.16
CA LYS A 621 9.72 4.16 56.54
C LYS A 621 10.84 4.53 57.51
N SER A 622 12.02 3.90 57.38
CA SER A 622 13.20 4.23 58.19
C SER A 622 13.71 5.65 57.96
N VAL A 623 13.70 6.11 56.71
CA VAL A 623 14.11 7.47 56.32
C VAL A 623 13.18 8.52 56.93
N LEU A 624 11.88 8.22 56.95
CA LEU A 624 10.83 9.07 57.50
C LEU A 624 10.72 8.98 59.04
N GLY A 625 11.48 8.08 59.69
CA GLY A 625 11.46 7.92 61.15
C GLY A 625 10.22 7.18 61.67
N VAL A 626 9.53 6.42 60.80
CA VAL A 626 8.40 5.56 61.18
C VAL A 626 8.97 4.24 61.71
N ALA A 627 8.61 3.88 62.95
CA ALA A 627 9.03 2.60 63.52
C ALA A 627 8.45 1.43 62.70
N ALA A 628 9.31 0.50 62.29
CA ALA A 628 8.84 -0.76 61.72
C ALA A 628 8.07 -1.52 62.82
N VAL A 629 6.78 -1.79 62.58
CA VAL A 629 5.95 -2.62 63.46
C VAL A 629 6.24 -4.09 63.22
#